data_AF-A0A1F7TJJ9-F1
#
_entry.id   AF-A0A1F7TJJ9-F1
#
_cell.length_a   1.000
_cell.length_b   1.000
_cell.length_c   1.000
_cell.angle_alpha   90.00
_cell.angle_beta   90.00
_cell.angle_gamma   90.00
#
_symmetry.space_group_name_H-M   'P 1'
#
loop_
_entity.id
_entity.type
_entity.pdbx_description
1 polymer ?
#
loop_
_entity_poly.entity_id
_entity_poly.type
_entity_poly.pdbx_seq_one_letter_code
_entity_poly.pdbx_strand_id
1 'polypeptide(L)'
;MKRVWIACVLALVLPTAAYPDGPEKEQERVPAGSSYDRGRQAVSGGQWETAVGLFREAAEQNPKDHAAYNMLGYALRKTNHPQEALEAYNRALALKPDYAPALEYRGEAHLMLKNKGAAMADYQALVRLGSPLAQDLKKRIDSAPAN
;
A
#
# COMPACT_ATOMS: atom_id res chain seq x y z
N MET A 1 63.03 -22.71 35.93
CA MET A 1 62.80 -23.72 34.87
C MET A 1 62.37 -25.03 35.51
N LYS A 2 61.44 -25.76 34.89
CA LYS A 2 60.77 -27.00 35.32
C LYS A 2 59.42 -26.78 36.01
N ARG A 3 58.33 -27.19 35.34
CA ARG A 3 57.44 -28.25 35.83
C ARG A 3 56.44 -28.67 34.74
N VAL A 4 56.64 -29.91 34.33
CA VAL A 4 55.79 -30.79 33.52
C VAL A 4 54.41 -30.88 34.18
N TRP A 5 53.34 -30.77 33.40
CA TRP A 5 51.99 -31.16 33.83
C TRP A 5 51.65 -32.53 33.23
N ILE A 6 51.35 -33.45 34.14
CA ILE A 6 50.99 -34.85 33.91
C ILE A 6 49.46 -34.95 33.79
N ALA A 7 49.04 -35.71 32.77
CA ALA A 7 47.87 -36.59 32.61
C ALA A 7 46.49 -36.15 33.15
N CYS A 8 45.47 -36.18 32.28
CA CYS A 8 44.39 -37.20 32.24
C CYS A 8 43.85 -37.55 33.65
N VAL A 9 42.54 -37.48 33.89
CA VAL A 9 41.66 -38.62 33.59
C VAL A 9 40.20 -38.32 33.98
N LEU A 10 39.31 -38.87 33.13
CA LEU A 10 37.95 -39.38 33.31
C LEU A 10 36.73 -38.47 33.49
N ALA A 11 35.74 -38.88 32.69
CA ALA A 11 34.37 -38.42 32.59
C ALA A 11 33.53 -38.67 33.85
N LEU A 12 32.52 -37.81 34.03
CA LEU A 12 31.27 -38.19 34.67
C LEU A 12 30.09 -37.57 33.90
N VAL A 13 29.21 -38.45 33.45
CA VAL A 13 27.97 -38.29 32.67
C VAL A 13 26.92 -38.92 33.62
N LEU A 14 25.83 -38.34 34.15
CA LEU A 14 24.97 -37.13 33.98
C LEU A 14 24.39 -36.74 35.38
N PRO A 15 23.58 -35.67 35.53
CA PRO A 15 22.11 -35.78 35.34
C PRO A 15 21.46 -34.57 34.63
N THR A 16 20.32 -34.85 34.00
CA THR A 16 19.36 -33.94 33.35
C THR A 16 18.99 -32.71 34.19
N ALA A 17 19.24 -31.51 33.64
CA ALA A 17 18.52 -30.30 34.03
C ALA A 17 17.69 -29.85 32.83
N ALA A 18 16.37 -30.09 32.94
CA ALA A 18 15.37 -29.40 32.16
C ALA A 18 15.60 -27.88 32.33
N TYR A 19 15.95 -27.20 31.24
CA TYR A 19 15.73 -25.77 31.16
C TYR A 19 14.23 -25.59 30.89
N PRO A 20 13.45 -25.05 31.82
CA PRO A 20 12.08 -24.67 31.52
C PRO A 20 12.14 -23.52 30.52
N ASP A 21 11.27 -23.58 29.52
CA ASP A 21 11.00 -22.53 28.54
C ASP A 21 10.85 -21.17 29.25
N GLY A 22 11.94 -20.39 29.28
CA GLY A 22 11.87 -18.94 29.51
C GLY A 22 11.14 -18.33 28.31
N PRO A 23 10.38 -17.24 28.49
CA PRO A 23 9.41 -16.80 27.50
C PRO A 23 10.11 -16.71 26.16
N GLU A 24 9.71 -17.61 25.25
CA GLU A 24 9.91 -17.44 23.82
C GLU A 24 9.58 -15.98 23.60
N LYS A 25 10.60 -15.15 23.32
CA LYS A 25 10.36 -13.78 22.92
C LYS A 25 9.71 -13.91 21.56
N GLU A 26 8.39 -14.02 21.66
CA GLU A 26 7.36 -13.68 20.73
C GLU A 26 7.96 -13.44 19.38
N GLN A 27 7.82 -14.47 18.54
CA GLN A 27 8.16 -14.53 17.14
C GLN A 27 9.03 -13.35 16.66
N GLU A 28 10.19 -13.66 16.08
CA GLU A 28 10.64 -12.89 14.93
C GLU A 28 9.50 -12.88 13.88
N ARG A 29 8.51 -12.01 14.11
CA ARG A 29 7.49 -11.63 13.18
C ARG A 29 8.30 -10.84 12.18
N VAL A 30 8.72 -11.56 11.14
CA VAL A 30 9.22 -11.08 9.84
C VAL A 30 8.92 -9.59 9.74
N PRO A 31 9.91 -8.68 9.58
CA PRO A 31 9.61 -7.25 9.50
C PRO A 31 8.50 -7.08 8.48
N ALA A 32 7.30 -6.75 8.98
CA ALA A 32 6.10 -6.73 8.17
C ALA A 32 6.39 -5.71 7.07
N GLY A 33 6.16 -6.09 5.80
CA GLY A 33 6.60 -5.34 4.62
C GLY A 33 6.30 -3.84 4.65
N SER A 34 6.80 -3.10 3.67
CA SER A 34 6.64 -1.63 3.60
C SER A 34 5.19 -1.20 3.90
N SER A 35 4.97 0.02 4.41
CA SER A 35 3.61 0.51 4.69
C SER A 35 2.71 0.43 3.46
N TYR A 36 3.29 0.55 2.26
CA TYR A 36 2.63 0.26 1.00
C TYR A 36 2.18 -1.21 0.85
N ASP A 37 3.06 -2.17 1.13
CA ASP A 37 2.74 -3.61 1.06
C ASP A 37 1.66 -4.00 2.07
N ARG A 38 1.76 -3.50 3.31
CA ARG A 38 0.72 -3.67 4.32
C ARG A 38 -0.59 -3.02 3.87
N GLY A 39 -0.54 -1.85 3.25
CA GLY A 39 -1.71 -1.18 2.67
C GLY A 39 -2.39 -2.03 1.59
N ARG A 40 -1.61 -2.68 0.72
CA ARG A 40 -2.15 -3.63 -0.28
C ARG A 40 -2.80 -4.84 0.37
N GLN A 41 -2.20 -5.39 1.43
CA GLN A 41 -2.80 -6.50 2.19
C GLN A 41 -4.13 -6.07 2.83
N ALA A 42 -4.18 -4.88 3.41
CA ALA A 42 -5.41 -4.30 3.97
C ALA A 42 -6.50 -4.14 2.88
N VAL A 43 -6.14 -3.68 1.68
CA VAL A 43 -7.06 -3.63 0.52
C VAL A 43 -7.60 -5.02 0.17
N SER A 44 -6.74 -6.03 0.07
CA SER A 44 -7.16 -7.40 -0.22
C SER A 44 -8.07 -7.98 0.87
N GLY A 45 -7.87 -7.56 2.12
CA GLY A 45 -8.73 -7.92 3.26
C GLY A 45 -9.99 -7.06 3.44
N GLY A 46 -10.22 -6.07 2.56
CA GLY A 46 -11.35 -5.15 2.67
C GLY A 46 -11.27 -4.14 3.83
N GLN A 47 -10.10 -3.99 4.46
CA GLN A 47 -9.84 -3.08 5.58
C GLN A 47 -9.50 -1.69 5.04
N TRP A 48 -10.49 -0.99 4.49
CA TRP A 48 -10.29 0.23 3.71
C TRP A 48 -9.71 1.39 4.54
N GLU A 49 -10.19 1.59 5.75
CA GLU A 49 -9.74 2.64 6.67
C GLU A 49 -8.28 2.40 7.09
N THR A 50 -7.94 1.13 7.38
CA THR A 50 -6.55 0.72 7.64
C THR A 50 -5.66 0.98 6.42
N ALA A 51 -6.14 0.67 5.22
CA ALA A 51 -5.41 0.92 3.98
C ALA A 51 -5.16 2.41 3.75
N VAL A 52 -6.13 3.30 4.07
CA VAL A 52 -5.93 4.76 4.01
C VAL A 52 -4.75 5.18 4.89
N GLY A 53 -4.72 4.73 6.15
CA GLY A 53 -3.63 5.05 7.08
C GLY A 53 -2.26 4.58 6.56
N LEU A 54 -2.21 3.34 6.08
CA LEU A 54 -0.97 2.72 5.59
C LEU A 54 -0.44 3.35 4.29
N PHE A 55 -1.31 3.71 3.34
CA PHE A 55 -0.88 4.41 2.13
C PHE A 55 -0.51 5.87 2.40
N ARG A 56 -1.15 6.52 3.37
CA ARG A 56 -0.74 7.85 3.83
C ARG A 56 0.66 7.81 4.43
N GLU A 57 0.91 6.87 5.32
CA GLU A 57 2.24 6.63 5.89
C GLU A 57 3.28 6.36 4.79
N ALA A 58 2.95 5.51 3.80
CA ALA A 58 3.85 5.24 2.67
C ALA A 58 4.16 6.50 1.84
N ALA A 59 3.16 7.35 1.60
CA ALA A 59 3.33 8.60 0.88
C ALA A 59 4.12 9.66 1.68
N GLU A 60 4.02 9.66 3.01
CA GLU A 60 4.83 10.49 3.90
C GLU A 60 6.30 10.05 3.92
N GLN A 61 6.54 8.73 3.96
CA GLN A 61 7.89 8.15 3.92
C GLN A 61 8.58 8.40 2.57
N ASN A 62 7.82 8.36 1.47
CA ASN A 62 8.33 8.69 0.14
C ASN A 62 7.38 9.64 -0.62
N PRO A 63 7.55 10.96 -0.46
CA PRO A 63 6.71 11.97 -1.12
C PRO A 63 6.82 12.02 -2.65
N LYS A 64 7.67 11.20 -3.26
CA LYS A 64 7.83 11.05 -4.71
C LYS A 64 7.20 9.75 -5.24
N ASP A 65 6.61 8.93 -4.39
CA ASP A 65 5.94 7.70 -4.80
C ASP A 65 4.52 7.99 -5.32
N HIS A 66 4.39 8.11 -6.64
CA HIS A 66 3.10 8.32 -7.29
C HIS A 66 2.13 7.12 -7.08
N ALA A 67 2.65 5.90 -6.88
CA ALA A 67 1.82 4.71 -6.67
C ALA A 67 1.19 4.72 -5.27
N ALA A 68 1.95 5.15 -4.25
CA ALA A 68 1.41 5.35 -2.90
C ALA A 68 0.25 6.35 -2.89
N TYR A 69 0.41 7.51 -3.55
CA TYR A 69 -0.67 8.49 -3.68
C TYR A 69 -1.88 7.96 -4.46
N ASN A 70 -1.66 7.20 -5.54
CA ASN A 70 -2.77 6.57 -6.27
C ASN A 70 -3.54 5.57 -5.40
N MET A 71 -2.84 4.72 -4.64
CA MET A 71 -3.47 3.75 -3.76
C MET A 71 -4.16 4.40 -2.55
N LEU A 72 -3.61 5.51 -2.04
CA LEU A 72 -4.27 6.35 -1.04
C LEU A 72 -5.60 6.89 -1.58
N GLY A 73 -5.60 7.46 -2.78
CA GLY A 73 -6.82 7.93 -3.43
C GLY A 73 -7.83 6.81 -3.64
N TYR A 74 -7.36 5.63 -4.03
CA TYR A 74 -8.20 4.44 -4.22
C TYR A 74 -8.91 4.03 -2.92
N ALA A 75 -8.16 3.96 -1.82
CA ALA A 75 -8.70 3.62 -0.51
C ALA A 75 -9.67 4.70 0.01
N LEU A 76 -9.33 5.99 -0.12
CA LEU A 76 -10.20 7.11 0.29
C LEU A 76 -11.54 7.11 -0.46
N ARG A 77 -11.53 6.78 -1.74
CA ARG A 77 -12.76 6.66 -2.53
C ARG A 77 -13.63 5.51 -2.02
N LYS A 78 -13.03 4.39 -1.61
CA LYS A 78 -13.74 3.24 -1.04
C LYS A 78 -14.34 3.54 0.34
N THR A 79 -13.75 4.45 1.09
CA THR A 79 -14.29 4.93 2.38
C THR A 79 -15.21 6.16 2.23
N ASN A 80 -15.67 6.50 1.01
CA ASN A 80 -16.57 7.63 0.74
C ASN A 80 -15.98 9.03 1.04
N HIS A 81 -14.66 9.21 0.82
CA HIS A 81 -13.95 10.50 0.90
C HIS A 81 -13.46 10.94 -0.50
N PRO A 82 -14.36 11.18 -1.48
CA PRO A 82 -13.94 11.44 -2.86
C PRO A 82 -13.16 12.76 -3.05
N GLN A 83 -13.38 13.79 -2.22
CA GLN A 83 -12.59 15.03 -2.29
C GLN A 83 -11.13 14.80 -1.91
N GLU A 84 -10.87 14.11 -0.79
CA GLU A 84 -9.49 13.75 -0.41
C GLU A 84 -8.85 12.80 -1.42
N ALA A 85 -9.65 11.91 -2.02
CA ALA A 85 -9.17 11.04 -3.08
C ALA A 85 -8.68 11.85 -4.30
N LEU A 86 -9.39 12.91 -4.71
CA LEU A 86 -8.94 13.80 -5.78
C LEU A 86 -7.59 14.42 -5.50
N GLU A 87 -7.35 14.88 -4.26
CA GLU A 87 -6.04 15.45 -3.88
C GLU A 87 -4.91 14.42 -4.00
N ALA A 88 -5.16 13.18 -3.56
CA ALA A 88 -4.19 12.11 -3.67
C ALA A 88 -3.90 11.76 -5.16
N TYR A 89 -4.93 11.64 -6.00
CA TYR A 89 -4.72 11.40 -7.44
C TYR A 89 -4.03 12.57 -8.14
N ASN A 90 -4.37 13.81 -7.79
CA ASN A 90 -3.70 15.01 -8.31
C ASN A 90 -2.22 14.99 -7.97
N ARG A 91 -1.87 14.57 -6.74
CA ARG A 91 -0.47 14.42 -6.34
C ARG A 91 0.24 13.31 -7.11
N ALA A 92 -0.41 12.17 -7.32
CA ALA A 92 0.12 11.09 -8.16
C ALA A 92 0.39 11.58 -9.60
N LEU A 93 -0.55 12.32 -10.19
CA LEU A 93 -0.44 12.85 -11.56
C LEU A 93 0.55 14.02 -11.67
N ALA A 94 0.76 14.80 -10.62
CA ALA A 94 1.82 15.81 -10.58
C ALA A 94 3.22 15.16 -10.62
N LEU A 95 3.38 13.99 -10.01
CA LEU A 95 4.62 13.21 -10.04
C LEU A 95 4.78 12.42 -11.34
N LYS A 96 3.68 11.88 -11.87
CA LYS A 96 3.63 11.10 -13.10
C LYS A 96 2.38 11.43 -13.93
N PRO A 97 2.47 12.43 -14.84
CA PRO A 97 1.31 12.94 -15.58
C PRO A 97 0.62 11.92 -16.50
N ASP A 98 1.34 10.89 -16.93
CA ASP A 98 0.86 9.82 -17.82
C ASP A 98 0.41 8.56 -17.07
N TYR A 99 0.24 8.63 -15.74
CA TYR A 99 -0.16 7.48 -14.95
C TYR A 99 -1.64 7.14 -15.13
N ALA A 100 -1.93 6.31 -16.13
CA ALA A 100 -3.28 5.95 -16.54
C ALA A 100 -4.20 5.48 -15.39
N PRO A 101 -3.78 4.65 -14.41
CA PRO A 101 -4.63 4.28 -13.28
C PRO A 101 -5.12 5.49 -12.46
N ALA A 102 -4.26 6.49 -12.24
CA ALA A 102 -4.66 7.68 -11.49
C ALA A 102 -5.63 8.56 -12.29
N LEU A 103 -5.49 8.65 -13.63
CA LEU A 103 -6.48 9.34 -14.47
C LEU A 103 -7.85 8.64 -14.42
N GLU A 104 -7.88 7.31 -14.53
CA GLU A 104 -9.12 6.54 -14.45
C GLU A 104 -9.82 6.76 -13.10
N TYR A 105 -9.09 6.56 -11.99
CA TYR A 105 -9.67 6.66 -10.68
C TYR A 105 -10.02 8.10 -10.25
N ARG A 106 -9.27 9.11 -10.74
CA ARG A 106 -9.65 10.52 -10.58
C ARG A 106 -10.94 10.83 -11.34
N GLY A 107 -11.08 10.30 -12.55
CA GLY A 107 -12.32 10.39 -13.33
C GLY A 107 -13.51 9.77 -12.58
N GLU A 108 -13.34 8.59 -11.97
CA GLU A 108 -14.37 7.99 -11.12
C GLU A 108 -14.72 8.85 -9.90
N ALA A 109 -13.72 9.42 -9.22
CA ALA A 109 -13.94 10.31 -8.07
C ALA A 109 -14.69 11.59 -8.49
N HIS A 110 -14.39 12.15 -9.65
CA HIS A 110 -15.15 13.26 -10.22
C HIS A 110 -16.61 12.90 -10.48
N LEU A 111 -16.91 11.68 -10.96
CA LEU A 111 -18.28 11.22 -11.14
C LEU A 111 -19.03 11.08 -9.80
N MET A 112 -18.38 10.59 -8.74
CA MET A 112 -18.98 10.55 -7.39
C MET A 112 -19.36 11.96 -6.89
N LEU A 113 -18.61 12.97 -7.32
CA LEU A 113 -18.86 14.38 -7.02
C LEU A 113 -19.76 15.08 -8.05
N LYS A 114 -20.43 14.33 -8.94
CA LYS A 114 -21.27 14.86 -10.03
C LYS A 114 -20.53 15.83 -10.97
N ASN A 115 -19.21 15.76 -11.04
CA ASN A 115 -18.39 16.56 -11.93
C ASN A 115 -18.06 15.78 -13.21
N LYS A 116 -19.09 15.57 -14.05
CA LYS A 116 -18.95 14.84 -15.32
C LYS A 116 -17.98 15.52 -16.30
N GLY A 117 -17.86 16.84 -16.24
CA GLY A 117 -16.92 17.61 -17.08
C GLY A 117 -15.47 17.28 -16.77
N ALA A 118 -15.09 17.24 -15.50
CA ALA A 118 -13.73 16.88 -15.10
C ALA A 118 -13.42 15.39 -15.41
N ALA A 119 -14.38 14.49 -15.19
CA ALA A 119 -14.24 13.10 -15.61
C ALA A 119 -14.01 12.94 -17.13
N MET A 120 -14.68 13.76 -17.95
CA MET A 120 -14.47 13.79 -19.40
C MET A 120 -13.05 14.24 -19.77
N ALA A 121 -12.46 15.18 -19.02
CA ALA A 121 -11.08 15.60 -19.24
C ALA A 121 -10.08 14.46 -18.96
N ASP A 122 -10.30 13.68 -17.92
CA ASP A 122 -9.50 12.48 -17.60
C ASP A 122 -9.66 11.38 -18.67
N TYR A 123 -10.89 11.16 -19.14
CA TYR A 123 -11.15 10.27 -20.27
C TYR A 123 -10.37 10.70 -21.52
N GLN A 124 -10.41 11.97 -21.88
CA GLN A 124 -9.65 12.49 -23.03
C GLN A 124 -8.13 12.32 -22.84
N ALA A 125 -7.63 12.46 -21.61
CA ALA A 125 -6.22 12.19 -21.32
C ALA A 125 -5.88 10.71 -21.55
N LEU A 126 -6.71 9.77 -21.08
CA LEU A 126 -6.52 8.34 -21.34
C LEU A 126 -6.56 7.99 -22.83
N VAL A 127 -7.44 8.63 -23.61
CA VAL A 127 -7.49 8.48 -25.07
C VAL A 127 -6.17 8.95 -25.71
N ARG A 128 -5.64 10.11 -25.31
CA ARG A 128 -4.34 10.61 -25.82
C ARG A 128 -3.18 9.68 -25.49
N LEU A 129 -3.24 8.99 -24.35
CA LEU A 129 -2.24 7.99 -23.95
C LEU A 129 -2.40 6.65 -24.68
N GLY A 130 -3.48 6.45 -25.46
CA GLY A 130 -3.81 5.15 -26.03
C GLY A 130 -4.15 4.08 -24.98
N SER A 131 -4.56 4.49 -23.78
CA SER A 131 -4.84 3.57 -22.68
C SER A 131 -6.19 2.86 -22.90
N PRO A 132 -6.26 1.52 -22.72
CA PRO A 132 -7.53 0.79 -22.81
C PRO A 132 -8.53 1.22 -21.72
N LEU A 133 -8.05 1.77 -20.60
CA LEU A 133 -8.88 2.27 -19.49
C LEU A 133 -9.82 3.41 -19.92
N ALA A 134 -9.53 4.08 -21.04
CA ALA A 134 -10.42 5.08 -21.61
C ALA A 134 -11.84 4.51 -21.84
N GLN A 135 -11.94 3.26 -22.30
CA GLN A 135 -13.24 2.64 -22.58
C GLN A 135 -14.04 2.40 -21.30
N ASP A 136 -13.37 2.00 -20.23
CA ASP A 136 -14.00 1.72 -18.94
C ASP A 136 -14.48 3.01 -18.27
N LEU A 137 -13.65 4.05 -18.27
CA LEU A 137 -14.08 5.37 -17.79
C LEU A 137 -15.22 5.94 -18.65
N LYS A 138 -15.20 5.74 -19.98
CA LYS A 138 -16.28 6.19 -20.87
C LYS A 138 -17.61 5.56 -20.49
N LYS A 139 -17.65 4.23 -20.28
CA LYS A 139 -18.88 3.53 -19.85
C LYS A 139 -19.43 4.13 -18.55
N ARG A 140 -18.56 4.41 -17.58
CA ARG A 140 -18.94 5.00 -16.29
C ARG A 140 -19.51 6.41 -16.46
N ILE A 141 -18.87 7.24 -17.27
CA ILE A 141 -19.34 8.59 -17.62
C ILE A 141 -20.73 8.51 -18.25
N ASP A 142 -20.95 7.60 -19.19
CA ASP A 142 -22.23 7.46 -19.90
C ASP A 142 -23.36 6.99 -18.98
N SER A 143 -23.06 6.11 -18.03
CA SER A 143 -24.00 5.63 -17.02
C SER A 143 -24.27 6.63 -15.88
N ALA A 144 -23.45 7.67 -15.74
CA ALA A 144 -23.59 8.63 -14.64
C ALA A 144 -24.85 9.48 -14.85
N PRO A 145 -25.67 9.68 -13.80
CA PRO A 145 -26.89 10.46 -13.88
C PRO A 145 -26.61 11.89 -14.38
N ALA A 146 -27.56 12.46 -15.09
CA ALA A 146 -27.49 13.88 -15.46
C ALA A 146 -27.47 14.74 -14.19
N ASN A 147 -26.65 15.78 -14.21
CA ASN A 147 -26.50 16.74 -13.12
C ASN A 147 -27.79 17.55 -12.94
#